data_AF-A0A957DWX7-F1
#
_entry.id   AF-A0A957DWX7-F1
#
_cell.length_a   1.000
_cell.length_b   1.000
_cell.length_c   1.000
_cell.angle_alpha   90.00
_cell.angle_beta   90.00
_cell.angle_gamma   90.00
#
_symmetry.space_group_name_H-M   'P 1'
#
loop_
_entity.id
_entity.type
_entity.pdbx_description
1 polymer ?
#
loop_
_entity_poly.entity_id
_entity_poly.type
_entity_poly.pdbx_seq_one_letter_code
_entity_poly.pdbx_strand_id
1 'polypeptide(L)'
;ADVHKYYVEEALQHIIGTLERRLTALIDAGVMRPVDPALTARMMSATTMGFAALFELGVSIGTDSPEKLGAFVTDIQLNGLRNGLGGGEK
;
A
#
# COMPACT_ATOMS: atom_id res chain seq x y z
N ALA A 1 -10.55 24.93 13.24
CA ALA A 1 -9.92 23.78 12.56
C ALA A 1 -10.99 23.14 11.71
N ASP A 2 -10.68 22.84 10.45
CA ASP A 2 -11.64 22.31 9.47
C ASP A 2 -12.03 20.87 9.88
N VAL A 3 -13.30 20.66 10.23
CA VAL A 3 -13.84 19.37 10.68
C VAL A 3 -13.59 18.27 9.64
N HIS A 4 -13.57 18.64 8.35
CA HIS A 4 -13.26 17.70 7.27
C HIS A 4 -11.81 17.21 7.33
N LYS A 5 -10.86 18.08 7.67
CA LYS A 5 -9.45 17.71 7.82
C LYS A 5 -9.26 16.69 8.93
N TYR A 6 -9.93 16.88 10.06
CA TYR A 6 -9.88 15.95 11.19
C TYR A 6 -10.39 14.55 10.81
N TYR A 7 -11.55 14.47 10.15
CA TYR A 7 -12.09 13.18 9.72
C TYR A 7 -11.22 12.48 8.66
N VAL A 8 -10.59 13.24 7.76
CA VAL A 8 -9.64 12.68 6.79
C VAL A 8 -8.41 12.13 7.51
N GLU A 9 -7.83 12.88 8.46
CA GLU A 9 -6.68 12.43 9.25
C GLU A 9 -7.00 11.16 10.06
N GLU A 10 -8.17 11.12 10.70
CA GLU A 10 -8.63 9.95 11.46
C GLU A 10 -8.84 8.73 10.55
N ALA A 11 -9.51 8.91 9.40
CA ALA A 11 -9.73 7.85 8.44
C ALA A 11 -8.40 7.29 7.90
N LEU A 12 -7.43 8.16 7.58
CA LEU A 12 -6.11 7.76 7.12
C LEU A 12 -5.36 6.95 8.18
N GLN A 13 -5.38 7.40 9.44
CA GLN A 13 -4.79 6.64 10.54
C GLN A 13 -5.44 5.27 10.70
N HIS A 14 -6.77 5.20 10.58
CA HIS A 14 -7.50 3.93 10.66
C HIS A 14 -7.10 2.96 9.54
N ILE A 15 -6.99 3.45 8.30
CA ILE A 15 -6.58 2.67 7.13
C ILE A 15 -5.16 2.14 7.31
N ILE A 16 -4.21 3.01 7.68
CA ILE A 16 -2.81 2.64 7.89
C ILE A 16 -2.70 1.59 9.00
N GLY A 17 -3.36 1.80 10.14
CA GLY A 17 -3.33 0.85 11.26
C GLY A 17 -3.98 -0.50 10.91
N THR A 18 -5.00 -0.50 10.07
CA THR A 18 -5.60 -1.75 9.57
C THR A 18 -4.67 -2.49 8.63
N LEU A 19 -3.97 -1.77 7.75
CA LEU A 19 -2.99 -2.35 6.83
C LEU A 19 -1.80 -2.94 7.58
N GLU A 20 -1.27 -2.22 8.57
CA GLU A 20 -0.18 -2.70 9.44
C GLU A 20 -0.54 -4.05 10.09
N ARG A 21 -1.72 -4.16 10.73
CA ARG A 21 -2.17 -5.42 11.34
C ARG A 21 -2.26 -6.58 10.35
N ARG A 22 -2.72 -6.31 9.12
CA ARG A 22 -2.79 -7.33 8.07
C ARG A 22 -1.41 -7.77 7.60
N LEU A 23 -0.47 -6.83 7.46
CA LEU A 23 0.91 -7.15 7.10
C LEU A 23 1.59 -7.98 8.19
N THR A 24 1.42 -7.63 9.46
CA THR A 24 1.90 -8.43 10.59
C THR A 24 1.37 -9.86 10.52
N ALA A 25 0.07 -10.04 10.32
CA ALA A 25 -0.52 -11.38 10.20
C ALA A 25 0.05 -12.20 9.02
N LEU A 26 0.36 -11.56 7.89
CA LEU A 26 0.99 -12.23 6.74
C LEU A 26 2.45 -12.61 7.00
N ILE A 27 3.19 -11.79 7.76
CA ILE A 27 4.55 -12.08 8.19
C ILE A 27 4.55 -13.25 9.18
N ASP A 28 3.68 -13.21 10.20
CA ASP A 28 3.55 -14.25 11.22
C ASP A 28 3.12 -15.60 10.61
N ALA A 29 2.30 -15.57 9.55
CA ALA A 29 1.92 -16.76 8.79
C ALA A 29 3.02 -17.27 7.83
N GLY A 30 4.16 -16.59 7.73
CA GLY A 30 5.26 -16.94 6.82
C GLY A 30 4.99 -16.68 5.34
N VAL A 31 3.85 -16.07 5.00
CA VAL A 31 3.47 -15.74 3.61
C VAL A 31 4.34 -14.61 3.05
N MET A 32 4.70 -13.67 3.92
CA MET A 32 5.47 -12.47 3.60
C MET A 32 6.83 -12.49 4.30
N ARG A 33 7.84 -11.89 3.69
CA ARG A 33 9.17 -11.73 4.28
C ARG A 33 9.11 -10.82 5.52
N PRO A 34 10.00 -11.02 6.52
CA PRO A 34 10.02 -10.17 7.70
C PRO A 34 10.48 -8.75 7.32
N VAL A 35 9.55 -7.81 7.33
CA VAL A 35 9.78 -6.36 7.17
C VAL A 35 9.15 -5.62 8.35
N ASP A 36 9.46 -4.34 8.49
CA ASP A 36 8.72 -3.45 9.40
C ASP A 36 7.29 -3.22 8.84
N PRO A 37 6.24 -3.76 9.48
CA PRO A 37 4.86 -3.65 8.97
C PRO A 37 4.32 -2.23 9.06
N ALA A 38 4.74 -1.43 10.05
CA ALA A 38 4.28 -0.06 10.25
C ALA A 38 4.85 0.87 9.16
N LEU A 39 6.15 0.74 8.89
CA LEU A 39 6.79 1.46 7.78
C LEU A 39 6.19 1.04 6.44
N THR A 40 6.00 -0.26 6.22
CA THR A 40 5.42 -0.79 4.98
C THR A 40 4.01 -0.27 4.77
N ALA A 41 3.13 -0.32 5.78
CA ALA A 41 1.77 0.20 5.68
C ALA A 41 1.71 1.70 5.32
N ARG A 42 2.60 2.51 5.92
CA ARG A 42 2.71 3.94 5.61
C ARG A 42 3.15 4.16 4.16
N MET A 43 4.18 3.43 3.70
CA MET A 43 4.68 3.56 2.34
C MET A 43 3.62 3.14 1.31
N MET A 44 2.96 2.00 1.52
CA MET A 44 1.88 1.54 0.65
C MET A 44 0.77 2.59 0.54
N SER A 45 0.31 3.10 1.69
CA SER A 45 -0.73 4.14 1.73
C SER A 45 -0.31 5.44 1.04
N ALA A 46 0.92 5.90 1.27
CA ALA A 46 1.46 7.11 0.62
C ALA A 46 1.56 6.96 -0.90
N THR A 47 2.00 5.80 -1.39
CA THR A 47 2.07 5.51 -2.82
C THR A 47 0.67 5.52 -3.44
N THR A 48 -0.30 4.82 -2.87
CA THR A 48 -1.68 4.78 -3.38
C THR A 48 -2.32 6.17 -3.37
N MET A 49 -2.16 6.95 -2.30
CA MET A 49 -2.67 8.33 -2.23
C MET A 49 -2.00 9.26 -3.24
N GLY A 50 -0.68 9.17 -3.40
CA GLY A 50 0.05 9.98 -4.38
C GLY A 50 -0.44 9.72 -5.80
N PHE A 51 -0.67 8.46 -6.13
CA PHE A 51 -1.24 8.06 -7.42
C PHE A 51 -2.68 8.55 -7.61
N ALA A 52 -3.54 8.43 -6.60
CA ALA A 52 -4.90 8.95 -6.66
C ALA A 52 -4.90 10.48 -6.85
N ALA A 53 -4.04 11.21 -6.14
CA ALA A 53 -3.91 12.66 -6.30
C ALA A 53 -3.45 13.06 -7.71
N LEU A 54 -2.48 12.34 -8.30
CA LEU A 54 -2.05 12.57 -9.68
C LEU A 54 -3.17 12.30 -10.69
N PHE A 55 -3.97 11.25 -10.47
CA PHE A 55 -5.14 10.95 -11.29
C PHE A 55 -6.16 12.09 -11.29
N GLU A 56 -6.54 12.56 -10.09
CA GLU A 56 -7.50 13.67 -9.91
C GLU A 56 -7.00 14.98 -10.54
N LEU A 57 -5.69 15.18 -10.61
CA LEU A 57 -5.06 16.31 -11.30
C LEU A 57 -4.99 16.15 -12.83
N GLY A 58 -5.51 15.05 -13.39
CA GLY A 58 -5.50 14.76 -14.81
C GLY A 58 -4.13 14.35 -15.36
N VAL A 59 -3.19 13.98 -14.49
CA VAL A 59 -1.86 13.51 -14.91
C VAL A 59 -1.98 12.09 -15.45
N SER A 60 -1.44 11.85 -16.65
CA SER A 60 -1.36 10.50 -17.19
C SER A 60 -0.40 9.64 -16.38
N ILE A 61 -0.94 8.64 -15.68
CA ILE A 61 -0.22 7.72 -14.80
C ILE A 61 -0.25 6.27 -15.32
N GLY A 62 -0.45 6.12 -16.64
CA GLY A 62 -0.43 4.81 -17.31
C GLY A 62 -1.69 3.96 -17.12
N THR A 63 -2.75 4.51 -16.54
CA THR A 63 -4.05 3.83 -16.40
C THR A 63 -5.20 4.83 -16.41
N ASP A 64 -6.37 4.37 -16.84
CA ASP A 64 -7.64 5.10 -16.95
C ASP A 64 -8.53 4.94 -15.71
N SER A 65 -8.11 4.13 -14.72
CA SER A 65 -8.90 3.83 -13.52
C SER A 65 -8.03 3.86 -12.26
N PRO A 66 -8.42 4.63 -11.23
CA PRO A 66 -7.76 4.63 -9.92
C PRO A 66 -7.71 3.25 -9.28
N GLU A 67 -8.73 2.42 -9.51
CA GLU A 67 -8.81 1.06 -9.00
C GLU A 67 -7.77 0.15 -9.65
N LYS A 68 -7.61 0.24 -10.99
CA LYS A 68 -6.57 -0.50 -11.71
C LYS A 68 -5.17 -0.10 -11.23
N LEU A 69 -4.97 1.19 -10.95
CA LEU A 69 -3.72 1.69 -10.38
C LEU A 69 -3.45 1.12 -8.99
N GLY A 70 -4.45 1.17 -8.12
CA GLY A 70 -4.37 0.62 -6.77
C GLY A 70 -4.04 -0.86 -6.78
N ALA A 71 -4.70 -1.63 -7.66
CA ALA A 71 -4.42 -3.06 -7.84
C ALA A 71 -2.99 -3.32 -8.33
N PHE A 72 -2.52 -2.56 -9.32
CA PHE A 72 -1.18 -2.72 -9.88
C PHE A 72 -0.08 -2.39 -8.87
N VAL A 73 -0.21 -1.27 -8.15
CA VAL A 73 0.76 -0.86 -7.11
C VAL A 73 0.78 -1.89 -5.98
N THR A 74 -0.40 -2.37 -5.56
CA THR A 74 -0.51 -3.39 -4.52
C THR A 74 0.14 -4.70 -4.96
N ASP A 75 -0.05 -5.12 -6.21
CA ASP A 75 0.58 -6.32 -6.76
C ASP A 75 2.11 -6.22 -6.76
N ILE A 76 2.68 -5.10 -7.24
CA ILE A 76 4.14 -4.85 -7.19
C ILE A 76 4.66 -4.94 -5.75
N GLN A 77 3.98 -4.26 -4.82
CA GLN A 77 4.39 -4.22 -3.43
C GLN A 77 4.32 -5.60 -2.78
N LEU A 78 3.21 -6.32 -2.92
CA LEU A 78 3.04 -7.65 -2.34
C LEU A 78 3.97 -8.69 -2.97
N ASN A 79 4.20 -8.64 -4.29
CA ASN A 79 5.14 -9.53 -4.96
C ASN A 79 6.59 -9.28 -4.50
N GLY A 80 6.98 -8.03 -4.28
CA GLY A 80 8.30 -7.69 -3.71
C GLY A 80 8.47 -8.11 -2.24
N LEU A 81 7.37 -8.40 -1.56
CA LEU A 81 7.35 -8.79 -0.15
C LEU A 81 7.11 -10.29 0.06
N ARG A 82 6.67 -11.02 -0.97
CA ARG A 82 6.42 -12.46 -0.89
C ARG A 82 7.72 -13.25 -0.69
N ASN A 83 7.67 -14.27 0.16
CA ASN A 83 8.74 -15.27 0.24
C ASN A 83 8.69 -16.14 -1.03
N GLY A 84 9.32 -15.68 -2.11
CA GLY A 84 9.20 -16.33 -3.41
C GLY A 84 9.88 -15.63 -4.59
N LEU A 85 11.10 -15.11 -4.41
CA LEU A 85 12.10 -15.16 -5.48
C LEU A 85 13.05 -16.29 -5.13
N GLY A 86 12.70 -17.49 -5.60
CA GLY A 86 13.68 -18.55 -5.77
C GLY A 86 14.73 -18.07 -6.75
N GLY A 87 15.80 -17.46 -6.22
CA GLY A 87 17.14 -17.61 -6.78
C GLY A 87 17.54 -19.06 -6.61
N GLY A 88 16.89 -19.95 -7.37
CA GLY A 88 17.50 -21.20 -7.75
C GLY A 88 18.65 -20.84 -8.67
N GLU A 89 19.87 -21.13 -8.21
CA GLU A 89 20.99 -21.39 -9.10
C GLU A 89 20.51 -22.25 -10.28
N LYS A 90 20.64 -21.71 -11.50
CA LYS A 90 21.20 -22.42 -12.65
C LYS A 90 21.89 -21.42 -13.57
#